data_AF-D4CUW9-F1
#
_entry.id   AF-D4CUW9-F1
#
_cell.length_a   1.000
_cell.length_b   1.000
_cell.length_c   1.000
_cell.angle_alpha   90.00
_cell.angle_beta   90.00
_cell.angle_gamma   90.00
#
_symmetry.space_group_name_H-M   'P 1'
#
loop_
_entity.id
_entity.type
_entity.pdbx_description
1 polymer ?
#
loop_
_entity_poly.entity_id
_entity_poly.type
_entity_poly.pdbx_seq_one_letter_code
_entity_poly.pdbx_strand_id
1 'polypeptide(L)'
;MYASGLTTRQISEQIEDIYGFECSESFISNVTDKILQDIHNRQNRPLEKVYPVIFIDATHFSVRENNRIKKSCLCSTRDYKRWNERST
;
A
#
# COMPACT_ATOMS: atom_id res chain seq x y z
N MET A 1 4.63 -1.94 10.24
CA MET A 1 5.29 -0.63 10.45
C MET A 1 4.98 0.32 9.28
N TYR A 2 5.58 0.19 8.10
CA TYR A 2 5.25 1.06 6.94
C TYR A 2 3.79 0.90 6.46
N ALA A 3 3.32 -0.35 6.31
CA ALA A 3 1.92 -0.64 5.96
C ALA A 3 0.89 -0.18 7.03
N SER A 4 1.35 0.10 8.25
CA SER A 4 0.52 0.59 9.36
C SER A 4 0.41 2.12 9.37
N GLY A 5 1.08 2.82 8.44
CA GLY A 5 1.03 4.28 8.30
C GLY A 5 2.10 5.03 9.09
N LEU A 6 3.13 4.36 9.61
CA LEU A 6 4.25 5.03 10.29
C LEU A 6 5.16 5.71 9.26
N THR A 7 5.64 6.91 9.60
CA THR A 7 6.64 7.61 8.77
C THR A 7 7.99 6.88 8.82
N THR A 8 8.83 7.05 7.80
CA THR A 8 10.16 6.41 7.75
C THR A 8 11.02 6.73 8.98
N ARG A 9 10.91 7.94 9.52
CA ARG A 9 11.57 8.37 10.77
C ARG A 9 11.07 7.64 12.01
N GLN A 10 9.75 7.52 12.18
CA GLN A 10 9.18 6.80 13.31
C GLN A 10 9.53 5.30 13.26
N ILE A 11 9.73 4.76 12.05
CA ILE A 11 10.14 3.37 11.87
C ILE A 11 11.62 3.20 12.27
N SER A 12 12.50 4.13 11.90
CA SER A 12 13.91 4.05 12.31
C SER A 12 14.06 4.16 13.83
N GLU A 13 13.34 5.07 14.48
CA GLU A 13 13.32 5.22 15.95
C GLU A 13 12.82 3.93 16.63
N GLN A 14 11.71 3.35 16.17
CA GLN A 14 11.18 2.10 16.74
C GLN A 14 12.11 0.90 16.51
N ILE A 15 12.82 0.85 15.39
CA ILE A 15 13.77 -0.25 15.11
C ILE A 15 15.00 -0.11 16.00
N GLU A 16 15.48 1.11 16.24
CA GLU A 16 16.59 1.38 17.15
C GLU A 16 16.23 0.99 18.59
N ASP A 17 15.03 1.37 19.07
CA ASP A 17 14.56 1.05 20.42
C ASP A 17 14.37 -0.46 20.66
N ILE A 18 13.88 -1.20 19.66
CA ILE A 18 13.54 -2.63 19.80
C ILE A 18 14.74 -3.53 19.50
N TYR A 19 15.54 -3.18 18.48
CA TYR A 19 16.60 -4.05 17.96
C TYR A 19 18.03 -3.53 18.17
N GLY A 20 18.21 -2.28 18.63
CA GLY A 20 19.52 -1.73 19.02
C GLY A 20 20.48 -1.47 17.85
N PHE A 21 20.01 -1.45 16.60
CA PHE A 21 20.79 -1.07 15.43
C PHE A 21 20.16 0.09 14.68
N GLU A 22 20.99 1.02 14.21
CA GLU A 22 20.54 2.13 13.34
C GLU A 22 20.19 1.59 11.95
N CYS A 23 18.90 1.65 11.58
CA CYS A 23 18.46 1.42 10.22
C CYS A 23 18.28 2.76 9.50
N SER A 24 19.02 2.98 8.41
CA SER A 24 18.85 4.18 7.60
C SER A 24 17.49 4.20 6.89
N GLU A 25 16.91 5.40 6.71
CA GLU A 25 15.67 5.58 5.93
C GLU A 25 15.81 4.98 4.51
N SER A 26 17.01 5.06 3.92
CA SER A 26 17.34 4.48 2.62
C SER A 26 17.25 2.95 2.61
N PHE A 27 17.63 2.28 3.71
CA PHE A 27 17.51 0.84 3.82
C PHE A 27 16.05 0.40 3.89
N ILE A 28 15.22 1.12 4.64
CA ILE A 28 13.77 0.88 4.73
C ILE A 28 13.10 1.07 3.36
N SER A 29 13.50 2.10 2.62
CA SER A 29 13.01 2.33 1.25
C SER A 29 13.37 1.16 0.33
N ASN A 30 14.64 0.75 0.31
CA ASN A 30 15.13 -0.35 -0.53
C ASN A 30 14.43 -1.69 -0.22
N VAL A 31 14.12 -1.95 1.04
CA VAL A 31 13.36 -3.15 1.43
C VAL A 31 11.92 -3.05 0.97
N THR A 32 11.30 -1.87 1.08
CA THR A 32 9.92 -1.63 0.64
C THR A 32 9.80 -1.75 -0.88
N ASP A 33 10.82 -1.34 -1.64
CA ASP A 33 10.85 -1.45 -3.11
C ASP A 33 10.78 -2.91 -3.59
N LYS A 34 11.28 -3.86 -2.81
CA LYS A 34 11.15 -5.30 -3.15
C LYS A 34 9.69 -5.76 -3.15
N ILE A 35 8.85 -5.17 -2.30
CA ILE A 35 7.42 -5.48 -2.20
C ILE A 35 6.65 -4.96 -3.43
N LEU A 36 7.19 -3.98 -4.17
CA LEU A 36 6.55 -3.46 -5.38
C LEU A 36 6.35 -4.56 -6.44
N GLN A 37 7.27 -5.53 -6.53
CA GLN A 37 7.15 -6.66 -7.45
C GLN A 37 5.94 -7.53 -7.10
N ASP A 38 5.74 -7.81 -5.81
CA ASP A 38 4.57 -8.57 -5.33
C ASP A 38 3.26 -7.81 -5.57
N ILE A 39 3.27 -6.48 -5.44
CA ILE A 39 2.12 -5.63 -5.74
C ILE A 39 1.76 -5.75 -7.23
N HIS A 40 2.74 -5.68 -8.13
CA HIS A 40 2.52 -5.84 -9.57
C HIS A 40 1.95 -7.22 -9.92
N ASN A 41 2.49 -8.28 -9.33
CA ASN A 41 1.98 -9.64 -9.51
C ASN A 41 0.52 -9.75 -9.03
N ARG A 42 0.19 -9.08 -7.93
CA ARG A 42 -1.17 -9.06 -7.38
C ARG A 42 -2.15 -8.25 -8.21
N GLN A 43 -1.68 -7.16 -8.84
CA GLN A 43 -2.48 -6.36 -9.77
C GLN A 43 -2.81 -7.13 -11.05
N ASN A 44 -1.84 -7.89 -11.57
CA ASN A 44 -1.98 -8.64 -12.82
C ASN A 44 -2.56 -10.05 -12.67
N ARG A 45 -3.05 -10.41 -11.47
CA ARG A 45 -3.62 -11.74 -11.24
C ARG A 45 -4.82 -11.99 -12.15
N PRO A 46 -5.00 -13.21 -12.68
CA PRO A 46 -6.15 -13.53 -13.52
C PRO A 46 -7.45 -13.36 -12.72
N LEU A 47 -8.45 -12.78 -13.38
CA LEU A 47 -9.79 -12.58 -12.84
C LEU A 47 -10.68 -13.77 -13.23
N GLU A 48 -11.61 -14.15 -12.34
CA GLU A 48 -12.62 -15.17 -12.64
C GLU A 48 -13.63 -14.65 -13.69
N LYS A 49 -14.28 -15.55 -14.43
CA LYS A 49 -15.19 -15.17 -15.52
C LYS A 49 -16.47 -14.46 -15.05
N VAL A 50 -16.89 -14.68 -13.80
CA VAL A 50 -18.17 -14.18 -13.27
C VAL A 50 -17.98 -13.56 -11.89
N TYR A 51 -18.34 -12.29 -11.76
CA TYR A 51 -18.40 -11.55 -10.50
C TYR A 51 -19.82 -11.00 -10.31
N PRO A 52 -20.68 -11.67 -9.52
CA PRO A 52 -22.08 -11.27 -9.40
C PRO A 52 -22.27 -9.91 -8.72
N VAL A 53 -21.34 -9.52 -7.83
CA VAL A 53 -21.33 -8.22 -7.17
C VAL A 53 -19.90 -7.69 -7.14
N ILE A 54 -19.72 -6.44 -7.58
CA ILE A 54 -18.45 -5.70 -7.54
C ILE A 54 -18.70 -4.37 -6.84
N PHE A 55 -17.83 -4.03 -5.89
CA PHE A 55 -17.78 -2.73 -5.25
C PHE A 55 -16.63 -1.92 -5.82
N ILE A 56 -16.89 -0.65 -6.12
CA ILE A 56 -15.88 0.31 -6.55
C ILE A 56 -15.75 1.35 -5.46
N ASP A 57 -14.54 1.50 -4.93
CA ASP A 57 -14.20 2.52 -3.95
C ASP A 57 -13.24 3.53 -4.58
N ALA A 58 -13.45 4.82 -4.29
CA ALA A 58 -12.65 5.91 -4.80
C ALA A 58 -12.19 6.81 -3.65
N THR A 59 -10.90 6.74 -3.33
CA THR A 59 -10.28 7.59 -2.31
C THR A 59 -9.53 8.74 -2.97
N HIS A 60 -9.81 9.98 -2.57
CA HIS A 60 -9.18 11.17 -3.13
C HIS A 60 -7.91 11.51 -2.35
N PHE A 61 -6.81 11.74 -3.08
CA PHE A 61 -5.53 12.14 -2.53
C PHE A 61 -4.99 13.38 -3.24
N SER A 62 -4.39 14.28 -2.47
CA SER A 62 -3.69 15.45 -3.01
C SER A 62 -2.26 15.03 -3.34
N VAL A 63 -1.96 14.87 -4.63
CA VAL A 63 -0.65 14.44 -5.11
C VAL A 63 0.07 15.64 -5.72
N ARG A 64 1.37 15.78 -5.45
CA ARG A 64 2.23 16.75 -6.12
C ARG A 64 2.74 16.14 -7.42
N GLU A 65 2.36 16.73 -8.54
CA GLU A 65 2.80 16.34 -9.88
C GLU A 65 3.34 17.58 -10.60
N ASN A 66 4.59 17.55 -11.08
CA ASN A 66 5.22 18.67 -11.79
C ASN A 66 5.10 20.02 -11.06
N ASN A 67 5.39 20.02 -9.76
CA ASN A 67 5.34 21.19 -8.87
C ASN A 67 3.94 21.82 -8.68
N ARG A 68 2.87 21.16 -9.14
CA ARG A 68 1.47 21.55 -8.90
C ARG A 68 0.76 20.50 -8.06
N ILE A 69 -0.08 20.94 -7.14
CA ILE A 69 -0.92 20.04 -6.34
C ILE A 69 -2.16 19.72 -7.17
N LYS A 70 -2.31 18.46 -7.57
CA LYS A 70 -3.52 17.93 -8.22
C LYS A 70 -4.29 17.06 -7.22
N LYS A 71 -5.62 17.10 -7.32
CA LYS A 71 -6.48 16.11 -6.68
C LYS A 71 -6.61 14.92 -7.62
N SER A 72 -5.99 13.81 -7.25
CA SER A 72 -6.12 12.53 -7.97
C SER A 72 -6.94 11.58 -7.13
N CYS A 73 -7.74 10.72 -7.78
CA CYS A 73 -8.46 9.66 -7.09
C CYS A 73 -7.77 8.31 -7.35
N LEU A 74 -7.67 7.50 -6.31
CA LEU A 74 -7.32 6.09 -6.43
C LEU A 74 -8.63 5.30 -6.45
N CYS A 75 -8.93 4.65 -7.57
CA CYS A 75 -10.05 3.73 -7.67
C CYS A 75 -9.58 2.29 -7.37
N SER A 76 -10.29 1.60 -6.49
CA SER A 76 -10.06 0.19 -6.21
C SER A 76 -11.34 -0.60 -6.44
N THR A 77 -11.22 -1.71 -7.18
CA THR A 77 -12.31 -2.66 -7.39
C THR A 77 -12.17 -3.78 -6.37
N ARG A 78 -13.26 -4.10 -5.66
CA ARG A 78 -13.34 -5.20 -4.72
C ARG A 78 -14.46 -6.14 -5.14
N ASP A 79 -14.14 -7.42 -5.19
CA ASP A 79 -15.14 -8.46 -5.38
C ASP A 79 -15.78 -8.85 -4.04
N TYR A 80 -16.96 -9.47 -4.12
CA TYR A 80 -17.70 -9.94 -2.96
C TYR A 80 -16.93 -11.01 -2.15
N LYS A 81 -16.17 -11.90 -2.82
CA LYS A 81 -15.38 -12.95 -2.15
C LYS A 81 -14.37 -12.34 -1.17
N ARG A 82 -13.62 -11.32 -1.60
CA ARG A 82 -12.59 -10.64 -0.80
C ARG A 82 -13.16 -9.73 0.29
N TRP A 83 -14.42 -9.32 0.18
CA TRP A 83 -15.10 -8.59 1.24
C TRP A 83 -15.36 -9.50 2.45
N ASN A 84 -15.80 -10.74 2.21
CA ASN A 84 -16.14 -11.67 3.28
C ASN A 84 -14.90 -12.20 4.04
N GLU A 85 -13.78 -12.39 3.34
CA GLU A 85 -12.49 -12.84 3.92
C GLU A 85 -11.85 -11.85 4.91
N ARG A 86 -12.29 -10.58 4.93
CA ARG A 86 -11.79 -9.56 5.88
C ARG A 86 -12.69 -9.38 7.11
N SER A 87 -13.87 -10.00 7.12
CA SER A 87 -14.86 -9.85 8.17
C SER A 87 -14.85 -11.01 9.18
N THR A 88 -13.90 -11.94 9.06
CA THR A 88 -13.59 -13.02 10.03
C THR A 88 -12.16 -12.84 10.50
#